data_AF-A0A380FEB7-F1
#
_entry.id   AF-A0A380FEB7-F1
#
_cell.length_a   1.000
_cell.length_b   1.000
_cell.length_c   1.000
_cell.angle_alpha   90.00
_cell.angle_beta   90.00
_cell.angle_gamma   90.00
#
_symmetry.space_group_name_H-M   'P 1'
#
loop_
_entity.id
_entity.type
_entity.pdbx_description
1 polymer ?
#
loop_
_entity_poly.entity_id
_entity_poly.type
_entity_poly.pdbx_seq_one_letter_code
_entity_poly.pdbx_strand_id
1 'polypeptide(L)'
;MVTITVSQKNHNKAMEKLLGEDITPAKFTDLNRTGLWLKIPGKEGTVDKTYAGQVDVMPTILHLMGIDTKNYLMMGTDLLSKDHNDTVPFRNGDFITKDYKYVNGRIYDNKTNEPVTKTPKDFEKRKQQAEKDLEMSDNVLNGDLFRFYKNPDFDKINPSKYEYKTGPKGQEKN
;
A
#
# COMPACT_ATOMS: atom_id res chain seq x y z
N MET A 1 1.85 -1.21 -16.06
CA MET A 1 1.10 -0.68 -14.90
C MET A 1 0.42 0.59 -15.36
N VAL A 2 -0.86 0.53 -15.71
CA VAL A 2 -1.62 1.72 -16.11
C VAL A 2 -2.45 2.12 -14.91
N THR A 3 -2.02 3.15 -14.19
CA THR A 3 -2.86 3.81 -13.19
C THR A 3 -3.88 4.62 -13.95
N ILE A 4 -5.10 4.11 -14.10
CA ILE A 4 -6.19 4.89 -14.65
C ILE A 4 -6.71 5.76 -13.51
N THR A 5 -6.32 7.04 -13.51
CA THR A 5 -7.00 8.06 -12.72
C THR A 5 -8.32 8.36 -13.43
N VAL A 6 -9.41 7.73 -12.97
CA VAL A 6 -10.72 7.80 -13.63
C VAL A 6 -11.54 9.01 -13.13
N SER A 7 -12.00 9.84 -14.07
CA SER A 7 -12.93 10.97 -13.84
C SER A 7 -14.33 10.50 -13.37
N GLN A 8 -14.79 11.09 -12.27
CA GLN A 8 -15.76 10.55 -11.29
C GLN A 8 -17.24 10.37 -11.70
N LYS A 9 -17.77 10.95 -12.79
CA LYS A 9 -19.24 10.91 -13.03
C LYS A 9 -19.73 9.93 -14.10
N ASN A 10 -19.04 9.79 -15.22
CA ASN A 10 -19.48 8.88 -16.29
C ASN A 10 -19.07 7.42 -16.05
N HIS A 11 -17.99 7.20 -15.31
CA HIS A 11 -17.49 5.84 -15.07
C HIS A 11 -18.24 5.11 -13.96
N ASN A 12 -18.77 5.81 -12.94
CA ASN A 12 -19.54 5.16 -11.88
C ASN A 12 -20.81 4.48 -12.43
N LYS A 13 -21.51 5.11 -13.39
CA LYS A 13 -22.68 4.50 -14.06
C LYS A 13 -22.33 3.28 -14.92
N ALA A 14 -21.15 3.28 -15.55
CA ALA A 14 -20.69 2.13 -16.33
C ALA A 14 -20.28 0.96 -15.43
N MET A 15 -19.59 1.27 -14.32
CA MET A 15 -19.20 0.31 -13.30
C MET A 15 -20.42 -0.28 -12.58
N GLU A 16 -21.44 0.53 -12.29
CA GLU A 16 -22.71 0.07 -11.71
C GLU A 16 -23.39 -0.96 -12.61
N LYS A 17 -23.45 -0.71 -13.92
CA LYS A 17 -23.99 -1.69 -14.89
C LYS A 17 -23.16 -2.96 -14.98
N LEU A 18 -21.83 -2.85 -14.89
CA LEU A 18 -20.92 -3.98 -14.99
C LEU A 18 -20.98 -4.89 -13.76
N LEU A 19 -21.07 -4.29 -12.57
CA LEU A 19 -21.03 -4.99 -11.29
C LEU A 19 -22.44 -5.31 -10.76
N GLY A 20 -23.49 -4.67 -11.30
CA GLY A 20 -24.87 -4.86 -10.88
C GLY A 20 -25.20 -4.23 -9.53
N GLU A 21 -24.43 -3.24 -9.09
CA GLU A 21 -24.54 -2.62 -7.76
C GLU A 21 -24.11 -1.14 -7.78
N ASP A 22 -24.70 -0.33 -6.91
CA ASP A 22 -24.39 1.10 -6.80
C ASP A 22 -22.95 1.35 -6.33
N ILE A 23 -22.24 2.23 -7.05
CA ILE A 23 -20.86 2.61 -6.73
C ILE A 23 -20.85 3.75 -5.72
N THR A 24 -21.08 3.39 -4.44
CA THR A 24 -20.93 4.29 -3.29
C THR A 24 -19.44 4.59 -3.02
N PRO A 25 -19.09 5.63 -2.23
CA PRO A 25 -17.69 5.86 -1.84
C PRO A 25 -17.05 4.65 -1.14
N ALA A 26 -17.79 3.96 -0.28
CA ALA A 26 -17.33 2.74 0.37
C ALA A 26 -17.04 1.63 -0.65
N LYS A 27 -17.93 1.46 -1.64
CA LYS A 27 -17.75 0.49 -2.72
C LYS A 27 -16.58 0.85 -3.63
N PHE A 28 -16.41 2.12 -3.97
CA PHE A 28 -15.27 2.59 -4.75
C PHE A 28 -13.95 2.28 -4.05
N THR A 29 -13.88 2.46 -2.73
CA THR A 29 -12.72 2.05 -1.93
C THR A 29 -12.47 0.53 -2.00
N ASP A 30 -13.53 -0.28 -2.01
CA ASP A 30 -13.37 -1.73 -2.19
C ASP A 30 -12.78 -2.13 -3.55
N LEU A 31 -13.06 -1.34 -4.60
CA LEU A 31 -12.56 -1.55 -5.96
C LEU A 31 -11.09 -1.14 -6.14
N ASN A 32 -10.49 -0.46 -5.15
CA ASN A 32 -9.06 -0.17 -5.13
C ASN A 32 -8.20 -1.39 -4.76
N ARG A 33 -8.78 -2.57 -4.55
CA ARG A 33 -8.03 -3.84 -4.40
C ARG A 33 -7.35 -4.18 -5.73
N THR A 34 -6.02 -4.07 -5.75
CA THR A 34 -5.19 -4.29 -6.95
C THR A 34 -4.58 -5.70 -7.04
N GLY A 35 -4.57 -6.43 -5.93
CA GLY A 35 -4.10 -7.82 -5.86
C GLY A 35 -2.57 -7.96 -5.77
N LEU A 36 -2.13 -9.06 -5.15
CA LEU A 36 -0.73 -9.49 -5.09
C LEU A 36 -0.69 -11.01 -5.25
N TRP A 37 0.17 -11.49 -6.14
CA TRP A 37 0.44 -12.92 -6.30
C TRP A 37 1.93 -13.16 -6.16
N LEU A 38 2.33 -14.00 -5.21
CA LEU A 38 3.71 -14.30 -4.90
C LEU A 38 3.95 -15.81 -4.98
N LYS A 39 4.84 -16.23 -5.88
CA LYS A 39 5.27 -17.62 -6.01
C LYS A 39 6.60 -17.80 -5.27
N ILE A 40 6.60 -18.64 -4.23
CA ILE A 40 7.79 -18.97 -3.45
C ILE A 40 8.20 -20.41 -3.75
N PRO A 41 9.43 -20.67 -4.25
CA PRO A 41 9.92 -22.03 -4.45
C PRO A 41 9.85 -22.86 -3.15
N GLY A 42 9.32 -24.09 -3.23
CA GLY A 42 9.23 -24.99 -2.07
C GLY A 42 8.08 -24.70 -1.10
N LYS A 43 7.22 -23.71 -1.38
CA LYS A 43 5.99 -23.43 -0.62
C LYS A 43 4.76 -23.76 -1.46
N GLU A 44 3.77 -24.36 -0.83
CA GLU A 44 2.45 -24.52 -1.42
C GLU A 44 1.72 -23.18 -1.48
N GLY A 45 0.94 -22.98 -2.54
CA GLY A 45 0.15 -21.76 -2.72
C GLY A 45 -1.07 -21.76 -1.81
N THR A 46 -1.38 -20.61 -1.22
CA THR A 46 -2.58 -20.40 -0.41
C THR A 46 -3.26 -19.08 -0.78
N VAL A 47 -4.56 -19.00 -0.56
CA VAL A 47 -5.28 -17.71 -0.64
C VAL A 47 -5.23 -17.04 0.73
N ASP A 48 -4.35 -16.06 0.87
CA ASP A 48 -4.30 -15.21 2.06
C ASP A 48 -5.31 -14.07 1.93
N LYS A 49 -6.11 -13.87 3.00
CA LYS A 49 -7.16 -12.83 3.07
C LYS A 49 -6.73 -11.64 3.94
N THR A 50 -5.46 -11.60 4.35
CA THR A 50 -4.89 -10.51 5.14
C THR A 50 -4.97 -9.20 4.36
N TYR A 51 -5.42 -8.14 5.03
CA TYR A 51 -5.43 -6.80 4.45
C TYR A 51 -4.01 -6.26 4.42
N ALA A 52 -3.61 -5.78 3.25
CA ALA A 52 -2.23 -5.46 2.93
C ALA A 52 -2.15 -4.27 1.97
N GLY A 53 -1.09 -3.48 2.10
CA GLY A 53 -0.72 -2.42 1.18
C GLY A 53 0.51 -2.76 0.34
N GLN A 54 0.82 -1.91 -0.63
CA GLN A 54 2.04 -2.06 -1.43
C GLN A 54 3.32 -1.83 -0.60
N VAL A 55 3.23 -1.06 0.49
CA VAL A 55 4.34 -0.77 1.41
C VAL A 55 4.87 -2.02 2.12
N ASP A 56 4.05 -3.07 2.21
CA ASP A 56 4.36 -4.33 2.90
C ASP A 56 5.21 -5.29 2.03
N VAL A 57 5.33 -5.02 0.73
CA VAL A 57 6.05 -5.92 -0.19
C VAL A 57 7.55 -5.93 0.10
N MET A 58 8.16 -4.76 0.33
CA MET A 58 9.61 -4.67 0.59
C MET A 58 10.04 -5.47 1.83
N PRO A 59 9.45 -5.28 3.03
CA PRO A 59 9.82 -6.08 4.20
C PRO A 59 9.55 -7.58 4.00
N THR A 60 8.46 -7.95 3.31
CA THR A 60 8.14 -9.35 2.99
C THR A 60 9.24 -10.02 2.15
N ILE A 61 9.70 -9.34 1.08
CA ILE A 61 10.75 -9.88 0.22
C ILE A 61 12.08 -9.96 0.96
N LEU A 62 12.45 -8.95 1.77
CA LEU A 62 13.68 -8.97 2.55
C LEU A 62 13.71 -10.13 3.55
N HIS A 63 12.61 -10.39 4.27
CA HIS A 63 12.52 -11.53 5.18
C HIS A 63 12.55 -12.89 4.45
N LEU A 64 11.93 -13.01 3.28
CA LEU A 64 12.04 -14.22 2.45
C LEU A 64 13.48 -14.48 1.98
N MET A 65 14.28 -13.41 1.81
CA MET A 65 15.70 -13.50 1.49
C MET A 65 16.59 -13.71 2.73
N GLY A 66 16.02 -13.76 3.94
CA GLY A 66 16.76 -13.90 5.19
C GLY A 66 17.52 -12.63 5.62
N ILE A 67 17.13 -11.47 5.11
CA ILE A 67 17.73 -10.17 5.46
C ILE A 67 16.97 -9.57 6.64
N ASP A 68 17.68 -9.24 7.72
CA ASP A 68 17.13 -8.53 8.88
C ASP A 68 16.80 -7.08 8.50
N THR A 69 15.58 -6.65 8.83
CA THR A 69 15.06 -5.35 8.42
C THR A 69 15.11 -4.27 9.49
N LYS A 70 15.56 -4.59 10.71
CA LYS A 70 15.51 -3.69 11.88
C LYS A 70 16.14 -2.32 11.67
N ASN A 71 17.15 -2.23 10.81
CA ASN A 71 17.90 -1.00 10.55
C ASN A 71 17.41 -0.26 9.30
N TYR A 72 16.43 -0.78 8.56
CA TYR A 72 15.80 -0.06 7.44
C TYR A 72 14.56 0.70 7.91
N LEU A 73 14.48 1.97 7.55
CA LEU A 73 13.29 2.79 7.80
C LEU A 73 12.22 2.40 6.78
N MET A 74 11.22 1.64 7.22
CA MET A 74 10.07 1.20 6.43
C MET A 74 8.78 1.37 7.23
N MET A 75 7.69 1.72 6.55
CA MET A 75 6.36 1.88 7.18
C MET A 75 5.53 0.59 7.09
N GLY A 76 5.80 -0.25 6.09
CA GLY A 76 5.11 -1.53 5.93
C GLY A 76 5.67 -2.61 6.84
N THR A 77 4.93 -3.70 6.97
CA THR A 77 5.32 -4.89 7.73
C THR A 77 5.32 -6.13 6.85
N ASP A 78 6.06 -7.17 7.25
CA ASP A 78 6.09 -8.42 6.52
C ASP A 78 4.72 -9.12 6.53
N LEU A 79 4.17 -9.37 5.34
CA LEU A 79 2.86 -9.98 5.12
C LEU A 79 2.76 -11.40 5.66
N LEU A 80 3.88 -12.13 5.74
CA LEU A 80 3.91 -13.51 6.20
C LEU A 80 4.14 -13.60 7.72
N SER A 81 4.36 -12.46 8.38
CA SER A 81 4.52 -12.38 9.83
C SER A 81 3.17 -12.46 10.54
N LYS A 82 3.18 -13.08 11.74
CA LYS A 82 2.01 -13.08 12.63
C LYS A 82 1.71 -11.69 13.21
N ASP A 83 2.71 -10.83 13.22
CA ASP A 83 2.63 -9.47 13.77
C ASP A 83 2.37 -8.42 12.67
N HIS A 84 1.93 -8.85 11.48
CA HIS A 84 1.59 -7.94 10.38
C HIS A 84 0.53 -6.91 10.79
N ASN A 85 0.77 -5.65 10.48
CA ASN A 85 -0.19 -4.57 10.70
C ASN A 85 -1.23 -4.55 9.60
N ASP A 86 -2.46 -4.92 9.92
CA ASP A 86 -3.59 -4.98 8.99
C ASP A 86 -4.26 -3.61 8.72
N THR A 87 -3.65 -2.50 9.17
CA THR A 87 -4.07 -1.13 8.82
C THR A 87 -3.43 -0.72 7.50
N VAL A 88 -4.23 -0.51 6.47
CA VAL A 88 -3.75 -0.06 5.15
C VAL A 88 -4.12 1.41 4.94
N PRO A 89 -3.17 2.35 5.13
CA PRO A 89 -3.40 3.75 4.88
C PRO A 89 -3.48 4.05 3.37
N PHE A 90 -4.42 4.88 2.98
CA PHE A 90 -4.49 5.48 1.64
C PHE A 90 -3.89 6.88 1.64
N ARG A 91 -3.43 7.33 0.48
CA ARG A 91 -2.68 8.60 0.37
C ARG A 91 -3.49 9.84 0.74
N ASN A 92 -4.82 9.77 0.64
CA ASN A 92 -5.73 10.85 1.01
C ASN A 92 -6.08 10.88 2.51
N GLY A 93 -5.50 10.01 3.33
CA GLY A 93 -5.81 9.90 4.77
C GLY A 93 -6.98 8.97 5.11
N ASP A 94 -7.66 8.43 4.11
CA ASP A 94 -8.55 7.28 4.30
C ASP A 94 -7.73 6.05 4.66
N PHE A 95 -8.36 5.04 5.27
CA PHE A 95 -7.68 3.77 5.54
C PHE A 95 -8.67 2.61 5.61
N ILE A 96 -8.16 1.39 5.46
CA ILE A 96 -8.94 0.17 5.61
C ILE A 96 -8.26 -0.78 6.58
N THR A 97 -9.07 -1.51 7.33
CA THR A 97 -8.66 -2.55 8.27
C THR A 97 -9.32 -3.87 7.87
N LYS A 98 -9.12 -4.94 8.64
CA LYS A 98 -9.88 -6.17 8.46
C LYS A 98 -11.40 -5.97 8.58
N ASP A 99 -11.85 -5.19 9.55
CA ASP A 99 -13.27 -5.14 9.94
C ASP A 99 -14.03 -3.94 9.37
N TYR A 100 -13.35 -2.80 9.18
CA TYR A 100 -13.98 -1.57 8.70
C TYR A 100 -13.05 -0.74 7.79
N LYS A 101 -13.64 0.22 7.09
CA LYS A 101 -12.94 1.24 6.29
C LYS A 101 -13.36 2.65 6.71
N TYR A 102 -12.41 3.56 6.74
CA TYR A 102 -12.64 4.99 6.96
C TYR A 102 -12.48 5.70 5.62
N VAL A 103 -13.57 6.31 5.14
CA VAL A 103 -13.65 6.94 3.82
C VAL A 103 -14.33 8.29 3.95
N ASN A 104 -13.65 9.37 3.54
CA ASN A 104 -14.17 10.74 3.54
C ASN A 104 -14.82 11.16 4.86
N GLY A 105 -14.17 10.84 5.99
CA GLY A 105 -14.68 11.24 7.32
C GLY A 105 -15.72 10.30 7.94
N ARG A 106 -16.06 9.18 7.29
CA ARG A 106 -17.07 8.21 7.79
C ARG A 106 -16.50 6.81 7.87
N ILE A 107 -17.00 6.03 8.83
CA ILE A 107 -16.58 4.65 9.07
C ILE A 107 -17.66 3.71 8.53
N TYR A 108 -17.26 2.72 7.74
CA TYR A 108 -18.13 1.74 7.11
C TYR A 108 -17.70 0.33 7.48
N ASP A 109 -18.66 -0.57 7.71
CA ASP A 109 -18.40 -1.99 7.93
C ASP A 109 -17.94 -2.66 6.62
N ASN A 110 -16.91 -3.50 6.66
CA ASN A 110 -16.37 -4.11 5.44
C ASN A 110 -17.26 -5.18 4.81
N LYS A 111 -18.18 -5.79 5.59
CA LYS A 111 -19.08 -6.83 5.10
C LYS A 111 -20.32 -6.22 4.46
N THR A 112 -20.86 -5.16 5.03
CA THR A 112 -22.12 -4.56 4.56
C THR A 112 -21.94 -3.29 3.74
N ASN A 113 -20.78 -2.62 3.83
CA ASN A 113 -20.56 -1.27 3.32
C ASN A 113 -21.50 -0.19 3.88
N GLU A 114 -22.18 -0.49 4.99
CA GLU A 114 -23.04 0.46 5.68
C GLU A 114 -22.25 1.27 6.72
N PRO A 115 -22.63 2.54 6.96
CA PRO A 115 -22.05 3.33 8.04
C PRO A 115 -22.20 2.61 9.39
N VAL A 116 -21.14 2.56 10.17
CA VAL A 116 -21.21 1.99 11.53
C VAL A 116 -21.95 2.95 12.46
N THR A 117 -22.78 2.40 13.35
CA THR A 117 -23.52 3.20 14.34
C THR A 117 -22.69 3.50 15.58
N LYS A 118 -21.65 2.71 15.85
CA LYS A 118 -20.72 2.88 16.97
C LYS A 118 -19.30 2.86 16.45
N THR A 119 -18.51 3.84 16.87
CA THR A 119 -17.07 3.90 16.56
C THR A 119 -16.35 2.66 17.12
N PRO A 120 -15.57 1.93 16.31
CA PRO A 120 -14.72 0.84 16.78
C PRO A 120 -13.76 1.30 17.87
N LYS A 121 -13.48 0.44 18.86
CA LYS A 121 -12.64 0.81 20.02
C LYS A 121 -11.19 1.15 19.63
N ASP A 122 -10.70 0.54 18.55
CA ASP A 122 -9.36 0.72 18.02
C ASP A 122 -9.27 1.82 16.95
N PHE A 123 -10.40 2.49 16.64
CA PHE A 123 -10.47 3.48 15.56
C PHE A 123 -9.46 4.61 15.71
N GLU A 124 -9.44 5.28 16.86
CA GLU A 124 -8.53 6.41 17.08
C GLU A 124 -7.06 5.99 17.01
N LYS A 125 -6.73 4.80 17.54
CA LYS A 125 -5.38 4.25 17.44
C LYS A 125 -4.97 4.03 15.99
N ARG A 126 -5.84 3.40 15.19
CA ARG A 126 -5.57 3.09 13.78
C ARG A 126 -5.55 4.34 12.90
N LYS A 127 -6.40 5.31 13.19
CA LYS A 127 -6.41 6.62 12.53
C LYS A 127 -5.09 7.37 12.80
N GLN A 128 -4.69 7.49 14.05
CA GLN A 128 -3.42 8.12 14.43
C GLN A 128 -2.23 7.41 13.79
N GLN A 129 -2.25 6.06 13.73
CA GLN A 129 -1.22 5.29 13.04
C GLN A 129 -1.15 5.66 11.56
N ALA A 130 -2.27 5.63 10.84
CA ALA A 130 -2.34 5.97 9.42
C ALA A 130 -1.86 7.42 9.14
N GLU A 131 -2.29 8.38 9.95
CA GLU A 131 -1.86 9.78 9.85
C GLU A 131 -0.35 9.92 10.05
N LYS A 132 0.19 9.27 11.10
CA LYS A 132 1.61 9.30 11.43
C LYS A 132 2.48 8.61 10.38
N ASP A 133 2.02 7.51 9.79
CA ASP A 133 2.76 6.81 8.74
C ASP A 133 2.91 7.67 7.49
N LEU A 134 1.83 8.37 7.11
CA LEU A 134 1.85 9.31 5.98
C LEU A 134 2.75 10.53 6.29
N GLU A 135 2.64 11.10 7.48
CA GLU A 135 3.45 12.23 7.93
C GLU A 135 4.94 11.87 7.98
N MET A 136 5.28 10.72 8.56
CA MET A 136 6.67 10.25 8.66
C MET A 136 7.27 10.01 7.27
N SER A 137 6.50 9.42 6.35
CA SER A 137 6.91 9.24 4.96
C SER A 137 7.19 10.58 4.30
N ASP A 138 6.27 11.54 4.45
CA ASP A 138 6.42 12.88 3.89
C ASP A 138 7.63 13.62 4.46
N ASN A 139 7.90 13.48 5.76
CA ASN A 139 9.07 14.06 6.40
C ASN A 139 10.38 13.48 5.84
N VAL A 140 10.43 12.16 5.61
CA VAL A 140 11.60 11.49 5.02
C VAL A 140 11.89 12.04 3.62
N LEU A 141 10.87 12.18 2.78
CA LEU A 141 11.01 12.72 1.42
C LEU A 141 11.32 14.21 1.41
N ASN A 142 10.51 15.04 2.08
CA ASN A 142 10.65 16.50 2.06
C ASN A 142 11.94 16.97 2.76
N GLY A 143 12.38 16.26 3.80
CA GLY A 143 13.62 16.55 4.51
C GLY A 143 14.86 15.92 3.86
N ASP A 144 14.67 15.01 2.90
CA ASP A 144 15.74 14.14 2.35
C ASP A 144 16.58 13.55 3.50
N LEU A 145 15.88 12.88 4.42
CA LEU A 145 16.41 12.50 5.73
C LEU A 145 17.40 11.34 5.66
N PHE A 146 17.35 10.52 4.60
CA PHE A 146 18.32 9.44 4.38
C PHE A 146 19.76 9.95 4.26
N ARG A 147 19.98 11.23 3.92
CA ARG A 147 21.32 11.83 3.91
C ARG A 147 22.02 11.79 5.27
N PHE A 148 21.25 11.86 6.35
CA PHE A 148 21.76 11.95 7.72
C PHE A 148 21.84 10.58 8.42
N TYR A 149 21.17 9.57 7.87
CA TYR A 149 21.12 8.24 8.46
C TYR A 149 22.32 7.39 8.05
N LYS A 150 23.21 7.13 9.00
CA LYS A 150 24.35 6.22 8.82
C LYS A 150 23.93 4.79 9.19
N ASN A 151 23.21 4.14 8.28
CA ASN A 151 22.73 2.78 8.48
C ASN A 151 23.92 1.78 8.46
N PRO A 152 24.12 0.96 9.51
CA PRO A 152 25.19 -0.05 9.53
C PRO A 152 25.01 -1.17 8.49
N ASP A 153 23.78 -1.40 8.03
CA ASP A 153 23.43 -2.48 7.08
C ASP A 153 23.19 -1.95 5.66
N PHE A 154 23.66 -0.74 5.35
CA PHE A 154 23.50 -0.14 4.02
C PHE A 154 24.69 0.72 3.60
N ASP A 155 25.37 0.29 2.55
CA ASP A 155 26.38 1.09 1.89
C ASP A 155 25.74 2.20 1.06
N LYS A 156 26.10 3.45 1.36
CA LYS A 156 25.56 4.62 0.66
C LYS A 156 25.84 4.53 -0.84
N ILE A 157 24.77 4.53 -1.63
CA ILE A 157 24.83 4.48 -3.08
C ILE A 157 25.47 5.75 -3.63
N ASN A 158 26.41 5.59 -4.57
CA ASN A 158 26.88 6.67 -5.43
C ASN A 158 26.14 6.61 -6.78
N PRO A 159 25.19 7.52 -7.06
CA PRO A 159 24.41 7.50 -8.30
C PRO A 159 25.26 7.60 -9.57
N SER A 160 26.43 8.28 -9.52
CA SER A 160 27.29 8.44 -10.70
C SER A 160 27.97 7.16 -11.17
N LYS A 161 27.93 6.09 -10.37
CA LYS A 161 28.43 4.77 -10.78
C LYS A 161 27.46 4.01 -11.69
N TYR A 162 26.25 4.51 -11.90
CA TYR A 162 25.19 3.86 -12.67
C TYR A 162 24.91 4.65 -13.95
N GLU A 163 24.89 3.97 -15.08
CA GLU A 163 24.62 4.55 -16.40
C GLU A 163 23.66 3.63 -17.16
N TYR A 164 22.62 4.21 -17.78
CA TYR A 164 21.63 3.47 -18.57
C TYR A 164 21.79 3.81 -20.05
N LYS A 165 22.54 2.97 -20.79
CA LYS A 165 22.84 3.21 -22.21
C LYS A 165 21.66 2.87 -23.11
N THR A 166 21.54 3.59 -24.22
CA THR A 166 20.55 3.33 -25.25
C THR A 166 20.71 1.91 -25.80
N GLY A 167 19.61 1.15 -25.78
CA GLY A 167 19.58 -0.20 -26.33
C GLY A 167 19.62 -0.23 -27.87
N PRO A 168 19.78 -1.41 -28.47
CA PRO A 168 19.98 -1.56 -29.91
C PRO A 168 18.85 -0.99 -30.77
N LYS A 169 17.60 -1.00 -30.28
CA LYS A 169 16.43 -0.43 -30.98
C LYS A 169 16.24 1.07 -30.77
N GLY A 170 17.02 1.69 -29.89
CA GLY A 170 16.96 3.14 -29.64
C GLY A 170 17.83 3.95 -30.60
N GLN A 171 18.68 3.29 -31.38
CA GLN A 171 19.58 3.91 -32.36
C GLN A 171 18.98 3.97 -33.78
N GLU A 172 17.85 3.31 -34.04
CA GLU A 172 17.22 3.22 -35.38
C GLU A 172 16.40 4.46 -35.77
N LYS A 173 16.49 5.57 -35.02
CA LYS A 173 15.90 6.85 -35.41
C LYS A 173 16.99 7.88 -35.65
N ASN A 174 17.50 7.92 -36.87
CA ASN A 174 18.09 9.09 -37.53
C ASN A 174 17.79 9.01 -39.02
#